data_AF-A0A0P7U4U8-F1
#
_entry.id   AF-A0A0P7U4U8-F1
#
_cell.length_a   1.000
_cell.length_b   1.000
_cell.length_c   1.000
_cell.angle_alpha   90.00
_cell.angle_beta   90.00
_cell.angle_gamma   90.00
#
_symmetry.space_group_name_H-M   'P 1'
#
loop_
_entity.id
_entity.type
_entity.pdbx_description
1 polymer ?
#
loop_
_entity_poly.entity_id
_entity_poly.type
_entity_poly.pdbx_seq_one_letter_code
_entity_poly.pdbx_strand_id
1 'polypeptide(L)'
;CNYTTILNTDLLKPHSELEGEAPDGSFANKNGRHAVGHVDDFNALQQQILEGEVLVHKMEVMLQSSLNSGKALDHGLMKNLLTSTKTLHQILEEATSLLKMFWRAALPSTESSFQFIRKEQSMKDEIRKLRVKISEQEGLLKDTIERLRRTNRSKESMELFIVSQREVQRGGDRKSFRDWGILSSHPQMTANGTPSQLNSRMGSQSHQPQMVMY
;
A
#
# COMPACT_ATOMS: atom_id res chain seq x y z
N CYS A 1 46.97 -25.42 44.40
CA CYS A 1 45.67 -24.75 44.62
C CYS A 1 45.31 -24.02 43.33
N ASN A 2 44.25 -24.51 42.68
CA ASN A 2 43.91 -24.16 41.31
C ASN A 2 43.09 -22.87 41.32
N TYR A 3 43.58 -21.82 40.67
CA TYR A 3 42.77 -20.63 40.41
C TYR A 3 41.91 -20.88 39.18
N THR A 4 40.62 -20.76 39.42
CA THR A 4 39.50 -21.10 38.56
C THR A 4 39.48 -20.23 37.31
N THR A 5 39.60 -20.88 36.15
CA THR A 5 39.11 -20.38 34.88
C THR A 5 37.59 -20.39 34.92
N ILE A 6 36.95 -19.33 35.43
CA ILE A 6 35.55 -19.03 35.09
C ILE A 6 35.59 -18.12 33.87
N LEU A 7 35.80 -18.74 32.72
CA LEU A 7 35.42 -18.12 31.46
C LEU A 7 33.89 -18.08 31.47
N ASN A 8 33.34 -16.88 31.64
CA ASN A 8 31.96 -16.56 31.36
C ASN A 8 31.69 -16.84 29.87
N THR A 9 31.36 -18.10 29.56
CA THR A 9 30.92 -18.54 28.23
C THR A 9 29.45 -18.21 27.95
N ASP A 10 28.73 -17.60 28.90
CA ASP A 10 27.30 -17.28 28.76
C ASP A 10 27.00 -15.89 28.18
N LEU A 11 28.00 -15.01 27.97
CA LEU A 11 27.75 -13.65 27.45
C LEU A 11 27.78 -13.54 25.91
N LEU A 12 28.05 -14.64 25.19
CA LEU A 12 28.12 -14.68 23.73
C LEU A 12 27.03 -15.54 23.09
N LYS A 13 25.95 -15.84 23.82
CA LYS A 13 24.77 -16.43 23.20
C LYS A 13 24.07 -15.31 22.41
N PRO A 14 23.95 -15.39 21.08
CA PRO A 14 23.19 -14.40 20.32
C PRO A 14 21.79 -14.33 20.92
N HIS A 15 21.45 -13.17 21.49
CA HIS A 15 20.25 -12.94 22.27
C HIS A 15 19.00 -13.33 21.45
N SER A 16 18.38 -14.44 21.83
CA SER A 16 17.12 -14.93 21.27
C SER A 16 15.92 -14.04 21.62
N GLU A 17 16.06 -13.03 22.48
CA GLU A 17 14.95 -12.19 22.97
C GLU A 17 14.52 -11.07 22.02
N LEU A 18 15.21 -10.87 20.89
CA LEU A 18 14.81 -9.91 19.85
C LEU A 18 14.04 -10.59 18.71
N GLU A 19 13.36 -11.69 19.03
CA GLU A 19 12.69 -12.62 18.11
C GLU A 19 11.37 -12.05 17.55
N GLY A 20 11.47 -11.46 16.35
CA GLY A 20 10.34 -11.34 15.44
C GLY A 20 10.51 -12.33 14.29
N GLU A 21 9.67 -13.38 14.23
CA GLU A 21 9.45 -14.12 12.99
C GLU A 21 8.42 -13.34 12.19
N ALA A 22 8.86 -12.36 11.41
CA ALA A 22 7.94 -11.54 10.64
C ALA A 22 7.70 -12.14 9.25
N PRO A 23 6.46 -12.57 8.94
CA PRO A 23 6.03 -12.72 7.57
C PRO A 23 6.03 -11.33 6.92
N ASP A 24 6.54 -11.28 5.69
CA ASP A 24 6.29 -10.24 4.69
C ASP A 24 6.07 -8.79 5.16
N GLY A 25 7.12 -8.14 5.68
CA GLY A 25 7.17 -6.67 5.72
C GLY A 25 7.92 -6.05 6.88
N SER A 26 8.26 -6.82 7.93
CA SER A 26 9.12 -6.30 9.00
C SER A 26 10.59 -6.38 8.60
N PHE A 27 11.33 -5.29 8.82
CA PHE A 27 12.79 -5.29 8.69
C PHE A 27 13.46 -6.17 9.74
N ALA A 28 12.78 -6.48 10.85
CA ALA A 28 13.29 -7.31 11.93
C ALA A 28 13.45 -8.76 11.47
N ASN A 29 14.68 -9.29 11.50
CA ASN A 29 15.00 -10.62 11.00
C ASN A 29 16.14 -11.26 11.80
N LYS A 30 15.94 -12.50 12.27
CA LYS A 30 16.93 -13.30 13.02
C LYS A 30 18.23 -13.57 12.25
N ASN A 31 18.16 -13.67 10.94
CA ASN A 31 19.29 -13.81 10.02
C ASN A 31 19.81 -12.46 9.48
N GLY A 32 19.24 -11.34 9.95
CA GLY A 32 19.67 -10.00 9.61
C GLY A 32 21.13 -9.78 10.00
N ARG A 33 21.89 -9.09 9.14
CA ARG A 33 23.30 -8.77 9.36
C ARG A 33 23.53 -7.33 9.83
N HIS A 34 22.46 -6.58 10.06
CA HIS A 34 22.53 -5.18 10.48
C HIS A 34 21.81 -5.03 11.81
N ALA A 35 22.19 -4.01 12.59
CA ALA A 35 21.52 -3.61 13.82
C ALA A 35 20.86 -2.24 13.61
N VAL A 36 19.65 -2.07 14.14
CA VAL A 36 18.87 -0.83 14.05
C VAL A 36 18.41 -0.45 15.46
N GLY A 37 18.59 0.81 15.86
CA GLY A 37 18.18 1.34 17.15
C GLY A 37 17.96 2.84 17.07
N HIS A 38 17.51 3.46 18.16
CA HIS A 38 17.42 4.91 18.23
C HIS A 38 18.82 5.54 18.18
N VAL A 39 18.90 6.71 17.54
CA VAL A 39 20.16 7.47 17.45
C VAL A 39 20.66 7.87 18.84
N ASP A 40 19.75 8.18 19.77
CA ASP A 40 20.10 8.53 21.14
C ASP A 40 20.72 7.36 21.90
N ASP A 41 20.19 6.15 21.74
CA ASP A 41 20.76 4.93 22.34
C ASP A 41 22.15 4.62 21.78
N PHE A 42 22.35 4.85 20.47
CA PHE A 42 23.65 4.74 19.83
C PHE A 42 24.65 5.76 20.36
N ASN A 43 24.23 7.02 20.51
CA ASN A 43 25.08 8.07 21.08
C ASN A 43 25.44 7.77 22.54
N ALA A 44 24.48 7.29 23.33
CA ALA A 44 24.74 6.86 24.71
C ALA A 44 25.73 5.68 24.74
N LEU A 45 25.60 4.71 23.84
CA LEU A 45 26.52 3.56 23.76
C LEU A 45 27.93 4.01 23.39
N GLN A 46 28.04 4.91 22.40
CA GLN A 46 29.31 5.52 22.03
C GLN A 46 29.95 6.25 23.21
N GLN A 47 29.15 7.00 23.97
CA GLN A 47 29.63 7.72 25.16
C GLN A 47 30.17 6.77 26.23
N GLN A 48 29.46 5.67 26.54
CA GLN A 48 29.93 4.66 27.49
C GLN A 48 31.27 4.05 27.07
N ILE A 49 31.43 3.74 25.78
CA ILE A 49 32.68 3.18 25.25
C ILE A 49 33.84 4.19 25.41
N LEU A 50 33.60 5.46 25.07
CA LEU A 50 34.62 6.51 25.18
C LEU A 50 35.01 6.81 26.64
N GLU A 51 34.04 6.87 27.55
CA GLU A 51 34.30 7.03 28.98
C GLU A 51 35.10 5.85 29.55
N GLY A 52 34.75 4.63 29.13
CA GLY A 52 35.49 3.42 29.47
C GLY A 52 36.95 3.46 28.99
N GLU A 53 37.19 3.91 27.75
CA GLU A 53 38.53 4.04 27.19
C GLU A 53 39.40 5.04 27.99
N VAL A 54 38.85 6.22 28.28
CA VAL A 54 39.53 7.24 29.09
C VAL A 54 39.86 6.71 30.48
N LEU A 55 38.93 5.96 31.10
CA LEU A 55 39.12 5.38 32.42
C LEU A 55 40.23 4.31 32.42
N VAL A 56 40.24 3.43 31.42
CA VAL A 56 41.29 2.41 31.26
C VAL A 56 42.66 3.07 31.06
N HIS A 57 42.75 4.10 30.22
CA HIS A 57 44.00 4.83 30.02
C HIS A 57 44.50 5.49 31.32
N LYS A 58 43.59 6.08 32.10
CA LYS A 58 43.92 6.62 33.43
C LYS A 58 44.46 5.53 34.36
N MET A 59 43.84 4.35 34.38
CA MET A 59 44.31 3.21 35.18
C MET A 59 45.71 2.75 34.75
N GLU A 60 45.97 2.70 33.44
CA GLU A 60 47.27 2.38 32.88
C GLU A 60 48.35 3.38 33.34
N VAL A 61 48.11 4.69 33.21
CA VAL A 61 49.05 5.73 33.64
C VAL A 61 49.35 5.63 35.14
N MET A 62 48.33 5.38 35.97
CA MET A 62 48.53 5.17 37.41
C MET A 62 49.46 3.98 37.69
N LEU A 63 49.23 2.84 37.02
CA LEU A 63 50.03 1.63 37.16
C LEU A 63 51.47 1.82 36.66
N GLN A 64 51.66 2.46 35.51
CA GLN A 64 52.98 2.76 34.96
C GLN A 64 53.77 3.68 35.89
N SER A 65 53.13 4.69 36.49
CA SER A 65 53.79 5.58 37.46
C SER A 65 54.28 4.80 38.69
N SER A 66 53.49 3.83 39.17
CA SER A 66 53.88 2.98 40.30
C SER A 66 55.10 2.13 39.96
N LEU A 67 55.09 1.50 38.78
CA LEU A 67 56.18 0.63 38.31
C LEU A 67 57.49 1.41 38.15
N ASN A 68 57.44 2.59 37.53
CA ASN A 68 58.61 3.43 37.28
C ASN A 68 59.20 4.03 38.57
N SER A 69 58.38 4.22 39.61
CA SER A 69 58.82 4.79 40.90
C SER A 69 59.56 3.79 41.80
N GLY A 70 59.52 2.48 41.47
CA GLY A 70 60.14 1.41 42.26
C GLY A 70 59.57 1.25 43.68
N LYS A 71 58.52 1.99 44.04
CA LYS A 71 57.85 1.92 45.35
C LYS A 71 56.75 0.87 45.33
N ALA A 72 56.59 0.17 46.47
CA ALA A 72 55.46 -0.73 46.69
C ALA A 72 54.13 0.03 46.51
N LEU A 73 53.14 -0.67 45.95
CA LEU A 73 51.79 -0.14 45.72
C LEU A 73 51.23 0.49 47.00
N ASP A 74 51.07 1.81 46.99
CA ASP A 74 50.47 2.54 48.10
C ASP A 74 48.99 2.18 48.26
N HIS A 75 48.50 2.18 49.51
CA HIS A 75 47.12 1.89 49.83
C HIS A 75 46.15 2.84 49.11
N GLY A 76 46.53 4.11 48.91
CA GLY A 76 45.75 5.08 48.15
C GLY A 76 45.59 4.71 46.67
N LEU A 77 46.68 4.26 46.03
CA LEU A 77 46.67 3.82 44.63
C LEU A 77 45.79 2.57 44.48
N MET A 78 45.94 1.60 45.38
CA MET A 78 45.12 0.38 45.38
C MET A 78 43.62 0.69 45.53
N LYS A 79 43.26 1.62 46.43
CA LYS A 79 41.88 2.08 46.59
C LYS A 79 41.35 2.76 45.32
N ASN A 80 42.14 3.62 44.68
CA ASN A 80 41.77 4.30 43.44
C ASN A 80 41.63 3.35 42.24
N LEU A 81 42.48 2.33 42.16
CA LEU A 81 42.32 1.26 41.16
C LEU A 81 41.04 0.47 41.41
N LEU A 82 40.76 0.09 42.66
CA LEU A 82 39.55 -0.63 43.00
C LEU A 82 38.28 0.17 42.66
N THR A 83 38.25 1.48 42.92
CA THR A 83 37.13 2.34 42.53
C THR A 83 37.04 2.48 41.01
N SER A 84 38.15 2.66 40.31
CA SER A 84 38.18 2.75 38.84
C SER A 84 37.68 1.44 38.20
N THR A 85 38.08 0.28 38.73
CA THR A 85 37.57 -1.02 38.26
C THR A 85 36.08 -1.16 38.48
N LYS A 86 35.53 -0.69 39.61
CA LYS A 86 34.08 -0.69 39.86
C LYS A 86 33.33 0.21 38.89
N THR A 87 33.86 1.41 38.62
CA THR A 87 33.28 2.32 37.63
C THR A 87 33.33 1.72 36.23
N LEU A 88 34.44 1.09 35.83
CA LEU A 88 34.56 0.43 34.55
C LEU A 88 33.55 -0.72 34.40
N HIS A 89 33.33 -1.48 35.46
CA HIS A 89 32.31 -2.53 35.47
C HIS A 89 30.90 -1.94 35.24
N GLN A 90 30.57 -0.84 35.92
CA GLN A 90 29.29 -0.15 35.73
C GLN A 90 29.10 0.34 34.27
N ILE A 91 30.14 0.93 33.68
CA ILE A 91 30.14 1.36 32.27
C ILE A 91 29.84 0.18 31.33
N LEU A 92 30.47 -0.98 31.56
CA LEU A 92 30.25 -2.17 30.75
C LEU A 92 28.83 -2.75 30.90
N GLU A 93 28.26 -2.71 32.10
CA GLU A 93 26.86 -3.10 32.33
C GLU A 93 25.88 -2.15 31.62
N GLU A 94 26.14 -0.84 31.67
CA GLU A 94 25.35 0.17 30.95
C GLU A 94 25.45 0.00 29.44
N ALA A 95 26.65 -0.21 28.90
CA ALA A 95 26.86 -0.52 27.49
C ALA A 95 26.13 -1.81 27.07
N THR A 96 26.16 -2.84 27.91
CA THR A 96 25.43 -4.11 27.67
C THR A 96 23.91 -3.89 27.68
N SER A 97 23.40 -3.04 28.56
CA SER A 97 21.99 -2.64 28.58
C SER A 97 21.60 -1.89 27.31
N LEU A 98 22.41 -0.93 26.87
CA LEU A 98 22.19 -0.17 25.63
C LEU A 98 22.22 -1.06 24.39
N LEU A 99 23.09 -2.09 24.35
CA LEU A 99 23.11 -3.06 23.26
C LEU A 99 21.79 -3.82 23.09
N LYS A 100 21.00 -3.98 24.17
CA LYS A 100 19.66 -4.61 24.11
C LYS A 100 18.60 -3.72 23.43
N MET A 101 18.88 -2.43 23.27
CA MET A 101 17.98 -1.49 22.58
C MET A 101 18.06 -1.60 21.06
N PHE A 102 19.02 -2.38 20.53
CA PHE A 102 19.20 -2.60 19.09
C PHE A 102 18.51 -3.87 18.62
N TRP A 103 17.95 -3.82 17.41
CA TRP A 103 17.18 -4.89 16.80
C TRP A 103 17.91 -5.35 15.53
N ARG A 104 17.90 -6.67 15.25
CA ARG A 104 18.53 -7.21 14.03
C ARG A 104 17.66 -6.97 12.82
N ALA A 105 18.23 -6.41 11.76
CA ALA A 105 17.55 -6.14 10.51
C ALA A 105 18.18 -6.86 9.30
N ALA A 106 17.33 -7.42 8.44
CA ALA A 106 17.71 -7.85 7.11
C ALA A 106 17.38 -6.72 6.13
N LEU A 107 18.39 -5.89 5.83
CA LEU A 107 18.27 -4.91 4.75
C LEU A 107 18.07 -5.65 3.41
N PRO A 108 17.16 -5.17 2.54
CA PRO A 108 17.01 -5.74 1.21
C PRO A 108 18.36 -5.67 0.50
N SER A 109 18.84 -6.82 0.04
CA SER A 109 20.03 -6.88 -0.81
C SER A 109 19.77 -6.04 -2.06
N THR A 110 20.81 -5.37 -2.58
CA THR A 110 20.74 -4.65 -3.87
C THR A 110 20.16 -5.56 -4.96
N GLU A 111 20.47 -6.85 -4.96
CA GLU A 111 19.90 -7.85 -5.87
C GLU A 111 18.39 -8.04 -5.69
N SER A 112 17.89 -8.03 -4.44
CA SER A 112 16.44 -8.13 -4.16
C SER A 112 15.67 -6.89 -4.55
N SER A 113 16.32 -5.71 -4.56
CA SER A 113 15.70 -4.46 -5.00
C SER A 113 15.38 -4.49 -6.51
N PHE A 114 16.31 -5.00 -7.33
CA PHE A 114 16.05 -5.17 -8.76
C PHE A 114 14.91 -6.16 -9.06
N GLN A 115 14.81 -7.25 -8.30
CA GLN A 115 13.70 -8.19 -8.43
C GLN A 115 12.37 -7.57 -7.99
N PHE A 116 12.37 -6.78 -6.91
CA PHE A 116 11.18 -6.06 -6.45
C PHE A 116 10.67 -5.09 -7.51
N ILE A 117 11.55 -4.27 -8.10
CA ILE A 117 11.18 -3.32 -9.16
C ILE A 117 10.59 -4.04 -10.37
N ARG A 118 11.19 -5.18 -10.78
CA ARG A 118 10.67 -5.99 -11.89
C ARG A 118 9.28 -6.54 -11.59
N LYS A 119 9.06 -7.07 -10.39
CA LYS A 119 7.76 -7.61 -9.96
C LYS A 119 6.72 -6.50 -9.88
N GLU A 120 7.09 -5.34 -9.34
CA GLU A 120 6.23 -4.16 -9.28
C GLU A 120 5.80 -3.69 -10.68
N GLN A 121 6.75 -3.65 -11.62
CA GLN A 121 6.47 -3.30 -13.00
C GLN A 121 5.51 -4.30 -13.67
N SER A 122 5.75 -5.60 -13.48
CA SER A 122 4.86 -6.66 -13.99
C SER A 122 3.42 -6.51 -13.47
N MET A 123 3.26 -6.19 -12.18
CA MET A 123 1.92 -5.98 -11.59
C MET A 123 1.25 -4.72 -12.16
N LYS A 124 2.01 -3.63 -12.38
CA LYS A 124 1.49 -2.42 -13.02
C LYS A 124 0.99 -2.70 -14.44
N ASP A 125 1.70 -3.53 -15.19
CA ASP A 125 1.31 -3.91 -16.54
C ASP A 125 0.05 -4.79 -16.55
N GLU A 126 -0.06 -5.72 -15.60
CA GLU A 126 -1.27 -6.52 -15.41
C GLU A 126 -2.49 -5.66 -15.04
N ILE A 127 -2.34 -4.70 -14.13
CA ILE A 127 -3.40 -3.75 -13.78
C ILE A 127 -3.87 -2.97 -15.01
N ARG A 128 -2.95 -2.48 -15.86
CA ARG A 128 -3.35 -1.80 -17.11
C ARG A 128 -4.13 -2.74 -18.03
N LYS A 129 -3.64 -3.97 -18.22
CA LYS A 129 -4.31 -4.98 -19.05
C LYS A 129 -5.73 -5.28 -18.55
N LEU A 130 -5.90 -5.41 -17.24
CA LEU A 130 -7.21 -5.64 -16.62
C LEU A 130 -8.15 -4.44 -16.81
N ARG A 131 -7.66 -3.20 -16.67
CA ARG A 131 -8.46 -1.99 -16.92
C ARG A 131 -8.96 -1.91 -18.37
N VAL A 132 -8.11 -2.25 -19.34
CA VAL A 132 -8.52 -2.32 -20.76
C VAL A 132 -9.62 -3.35 -20.96
N LYS A 133 -9.43 -4.58 -20.44
CA LYS A 133 -10.44 -5.64 -20.54
C LYS A 133 -11.78 -5.25 -19.92
N ILE A 134 -11.77 -4.60 -18.75
CA ILE A 134 -12.98 -4.12 -18.10
C ILE A 134 -13.68 -3.09 -18.99
N SER A 135 -12.93 -2.13 -19.54
CA SER A 135 -13.48 -1.09 -20.42
C SER A 135 -14.11 -1.68 -21.69
N GLU A 136 -13.47 -2.70 -22.28
CA GLU A 136 -14.01 -3.43 -23.44
C GLU A 136 -15.32 -4.15 -23.09
N GLN A 137 -15.36 -4.85 -21.95
CA GLN A 137 -16.57 -5.54 -21.48
C GLN A 137 -17.72 -4.57 -21.18
N GLU A 138 -17.44 -3.42 -20.58
CA GLU A 138 -18.43 -2.37 -20.35
C GLU A 138 -19.01 -1.82 -21.66
N GLY A 139 -18.19 -1.66 -22.70
CA GLY A 139 -18.64 -1.27 -24.04
C GLY A 139 -19.59 -2.29 -24.66
N LEU A 140 -19.20 -3.56 -24.68
CA LEU A 140 -20.03 -4.65 -25.20
C LEU A 140 -21.37 -4.79 -24.46
N LEU A 141 -21.36 -4.58 -23.15
CA LEU A 141 -22.57 -4.61 -22.34
C LEU A 141 -23.52 -3.46 -22.72
N LYS A 142 -23.01 -2.24 -22.89
CA LYS A 142 -23.81 -1.08 -23.34
C LYS A 142 -24.46 -1.32 -24.70
N ASP A 143 -23.70 -1.86 -25.65
CA ASP A 143 -24.21 -2.18 -26.99
C ASP A 143 -25.30 -3.25 -26.93
N THR A 144 -25.13 -4.26 -26.08
CA THR A 144 -26.12 -5.32 -25.88
C THR A 144 -27.41 -4.77 -25.28
N ILE A 145 -27.32 -3.88 -24.28
CA ILE A 145 -28.47 -3.20 -23.68
C ILE A 145 -29.22 -2.38 -24.73
N GLU A 146 -28.51 -1.61 -25.56
CA GLU A 146 -29.18 -0.78 -26.57
C GLU A 146 -29.81 -1.64 -27.66
N ARG A 147 -29.17 -2.73 -28.07
CA ARG A 147 -29.78 -3.70 -28.99
C ARG A 147 -31.05 -4.31 -28.39
N LEU A 148 -31.02 -4.71 -27.12
CA LEU A 148 -32.20 -5.25 -26.43
C LEU A 148 -33.34 -4.24 -26.38
N ARG A 149 -33.04 -2.96 -26.10
CA ARG A 149 -34.05 -1.88 -26.13
C ARG A 149 -34.68 -1.72 -27.52
N ARG A 150 -33.87 -1.74 -28.59
CA ARG A 150 -34.38 -1.67 -29.98
C ARG A 150 -35.31 -2.85 -30.28
N THR A 151 -34.88 -4.07 -29.94
CA THR A 151 -35.70 -5.28 -30.14
C THR A 151 -37.00 -5.22 -29.34
N ASN A 152 -36.95 -4.75 -28.09
CA ASN A 152 -38.14 -4.62 -27.24
C ASN A 152 -39.14 -3.59 -27.81
N ARG A 153 -38.67 -2.42 -28.26
CA ARG A 153 -39.54 -1.42 -28.94
C ARG A 153 -40.19 -1.99 -30.20
N SER A 154 -39.44 -2.78 -30.99
CA SER A 154 -40.00 -3.44 -32.18
C SER A 154 -41.07 -4.48 -31.80
N LYS A 155 -40.85 -5.24 -30.72
CA LYS A 155 -41.82 -6.20 -30.19
C LYS A 155 -43.11 -5.49 -29.76
N GLU A 156 -43.00 -4.43 -28.96
CA GLU A 156 -44.14 -3.61 -28.53
C GLU A 156 -44.92 -3.04 -29.73
N SER A 157 -44.22 -2.52 -30.74
CA SER A 157 -44.85 -2.04 -31.98
C SER A 157 -45.61 -3.14 -32.71
N MET A 158 -45.07 -4.36 -32.77
CA MET A 158 -45.76 -5.50 -33.39
C MET A 158 -46.98 -5.92 -32.57
N GLU A 159 -46.87 -5.94 -31.25
CA GLU A 159 -47.98 -6.27 -30.35
C GLU A 159 -49.14 -5.29 -30.51
N LEU A 160 -48.86 -3.98 -30.53
CA LEU A 160 -49.86 -2.94 -30.77
C LEU A 160 -50.53 -3.10 -32.14
N PHE A 161 -49.76 -3.40 -33.19
CA PHE A 161 -50.30 -3.65 -34.52
C PHE A 161 -51.26 -4.85 -34.53
N ILE A 162 -50.87 -5.96 -33.91
CA ILE A 162 -51.71 -7.17 -33.82
C ILE A 162 -53.00 -6.89 -33.04
N VAL A 163 -52.92 -6.18 -31.91
CA VAL A 163 -54.09 -5.78 -31.11
C VAL A 163 -55.03 -4.91 -31.94
N SER A 164 -54.50 -3.89 -32.61
CA SER A 164 -55.32 -2.98 -33.44
C SER A 164 -56.04 -3.71 -34.57
N GLN A 165 -55.40 -4.67 -35.24
CA GLN A 165 -56.05 -5.49 -36.26
C GLN A 165 -57.18 -6.34 -35.68
N ARG A 166 -56.98 -6.94 -34.51
CA ARG A 166 -58.01 -7.75 -33.83
C ARG A 166 -59.20 -6.91 -33.41
N GLU A 167 -58.98 -5.70 -32.91
CA GLU A 167 -60.05 -4.77 -32.53
C GLU A 167 -60.89 -4.32 -33.73
N VAL A 168 -60.24 -4.02 -34.85
CA VAL A 168 -60.92 -3.72 -36.13
C VAL A 168 -61.75 -4.92 -36.61
N GLN A 169 -61.22 -6.13 -36.50
CA GLN A 169 -61.91 -7.36 -36.91
C GLN A 169 -63.09 -7.72 -35.98
N ARG A 170 -63.01 -7.40 -34.69
CA ARG A 170 -64.03 -7.76 -33.68
C ARG A 170 -65.24 -6.81 -33.65
N GLY A 171 -65.24 -5.76 -34.49
CA GLY A 171 -66.33 -4.80 -34.60
C GLY A 171 -66.37 -3.82 -33.43
N GLY A 172 -65.70 -2.67 -33.56
CA GLY A 172 -65.63 -1.64 -32.53
C GLY A 172 -65.88 -0.24 -33.08
N ASP A 173 -66.99 0.34 -32.64
CA ASP A 173 -67.51 1.68 -32.89
C ASP A 173 -66.44 2.79 -33.06
N ARG A 174 -66.53 3.56 -34.16
CA ARG A 174 -65.53 4.58 -34.58
C ARG A 174 -65.30 5.72 -33.58
N LYS A 175 -66.11 5.82 -32.51
CA LYS A 175 -66.02 6.86 -31.49
C LYS A 175 -64.86 6.64 -30.50
N SER A 176 -64.56 5.40 -30.11
CA SER A 176 -63.52 5.09 -29.12
C SER A 176 -62.09 5.30 -29.66
N PHE A 177 -61.91 5.12 -30.97
CA PHE A 177 -60.59 5.20 -31.62
C PHE A 177 -60.01 6.64 -31.63
N ARG A 178 -60.85 7.67 -31.62
CA ARG A 178 -60.37 9.07 -31.57
C ARG A 178 -59.79 9.44 -30.21
N ASP A 179 -60.35 8.94 -29.12
CA ASP A 179 -59.86 9.24 -27.76
C ASP A 179 -58.58 8.47 -27.43
N TRP A 180 -58.41 7.25 -27.96
CA TRP A 180 -57.19 6.46 -27.78
C TRP A 180 -55.97 7.00 -28.54
N GLY A 181 -56.18 7.61 -29.72
CA GLY A 181 -55.11 8.27 -30.48
C GLY A 181 -54.56 9.54 -29.82
N ILE A 182 -55.35 10.20 -28.96
CA ILE A 182 -54.94 11.39 -28.22
C ILE A 182 -54.08 11.02 -27.00
N LEU A 183 -54.38 9.89 -26.33
CA LEU A 183 -53.63 9.42 -25.15
C LEU A 183 -52.27 8.76 -25.47
N SER A 184 -52.10 8.20 -26.67
CA SER A 184 -50.85 7.55 -27.08
C SER A 184 -49.76 8.51 -27.59
N SER A 185 -50.09 9.79 -27.77
CA SER A 185 -49.12 10.84 -28.11
C SER A 185 -48.35 11.28 -26.85
N HIS A 186 -47.37 10.47 -26.43
CA HIS A 186 -46.42 10.88 -25.38
C HIS A 186 -45.43 11.92 -25.92
N PRO A 187 -45.13 13.02 -25.20
CA PRO A 187 -44.15 14.00 -25.64
C PRO A 187 -42.75 13.37 -25.63
N GLN A 188 -41.99 13.55 -26.71
CA GLN A 188 -40.57 13.18 -26.75
C GLN A 188 -39.79 14.09 -25.80
N MET A 189 -39.16 13.48 -24.78
CA MET A 189 -38.23 14.19 -23.89
C MET A 189 -36.81 14.07 -24.43
N THR A 190 -36.10 15.19 -24.49
CA THR A 190 -34.65 15.19 -24.74
C THR A 190 -33.90 14.93 -23.43
N ALA A 191 -32.64 14.47 -23.52
CA ALA A 191 -31.84 13.93 -22.42
C ALA A 191 -31.62 14.86 -21.20
N ASN A 192 -32.06 16.13 -21.25
CA ASN A 192 -31.94 17.11 -20.16
C ASN A 192 -33.29 17.54 -19.54
N GLY A 193 -34.38 16.80 -19.77
CA GLY A 193 -35.61 16.91 -18.96
C GLY A 193 -36.48 18.15 -19.18
N THR A 194 -36.37 18.86 -20.30
CA THR A 194 -37.29 19.96 -20.67
C THR A 194 -38.17 19.59 -21.87
N PRO A 195 -39.49 19.90 -21.87
CA PRO A 195 -40.39 19.56 -22.99
C PRO A 195 -40.13 20.43 -24.22
N SER A 196 -39.95 19.81 -25.38
CA SER A 196 -39.74 20.49 -26.67
C SER A 196 -41.06 21.04 -27.22
N GLN A 197 -41.19 22.38 -27.27
CA GLN A 197 -42.23 23.10 -28.02
C GLN A 197 -41.84 23.13 -29.50
N LEU A 198 -42.52 22.36 -30.36
CA LEU A 198 -42.41 22.50 -31.82
C LEU A 198 -43.75 22.91 -32.42
N ASN A 199 -43.68 24.10 -33.01
CA ASN A 199 -44.73 24.97 -33.53
C ASN A 199 -45.51 24.30 -34.69
N SER A 200 -46.84 24.31 -34.61
CA SER A 200 -47.73 24.02 -35.73
C SER A 200 -47.84 25.25 -36.62
N ARG A 201 -47.20 25.24 -37.80
CA ARG A 201 -47.49 26.21 -38.86
C ARG A 201 -47.67 25.48 -40.18
N MET A 202 -48.93 25.31 -40.58
CA MET A 202 -49.33 25.01 -41.95
C MET A 202 -48.76 26.09 -42.88
N GLY A 203 -48.16 25.66 -43.98
CA GLY A 203 -47.68 26.50 -45.05
C GLY A 203 -47.54 25.66 -46.31
N SER A 204 -48.62 25.58 -47.08
CA SER A 204 -48.68 24.99 -48.40
C SER A 204 -47.64 25.61 -49.33
N GLN A 205 -46.77 24.82 -49.94
CA GLN A 205 -46.15 25.19 -51.21
C GLN A 205 -45.82 23.94 -52.03
N SER A 206 -46.59 23.80 -53.11
CA SER A 206 -46.35 22.98 -54.28
C SER A 206 -44.97 23.25 -54.88
N HIS A 207 -44.21 22.22 -55.28
CA HIS A 207 -43.31 22.25 -56.45
C HIS A 207 -43.06 20.79 -56.93
N GLN A 208 -43.12 20.58 -58.25
CA GLN A 208 -43.04 19.31 -58.99
C GLN A 208 -41.70 18.56 -58.80
N PRO A 209 -41.69 17.22 -59.00
CA PRO A 209 -40.45 16.45 -59.06
C PRO A 209 -39.79 16.56 -60.45
N GLN A 210 -38.50 16.86 -60.51
CA GLN A 210 -37.68 16.62 -61.70
C GLN A 210 -37.10 15.20 -61.65
N MET A 211 -37.30 14.45 -62.74
CA MET A 211 -36.61 13.20 -63.05
C MET A 211 -35.10 13.44 -63.13
N VAL A 212 -34.31 12.64 -62.43
CA VAL A 212 -32.90 12.43 -62.74
C VAL A 212 -32.74 10.94 -63.05
N MET A 213 -32.49 10.64 -64.32
CA MET A 213 -32.13 9.31 -64.80
C MET A 213 -30.63 9.13 -64.59
N TYR A 214 -30.25 8.05 -63.92
CA TYR A 214 -28.97 7.37 -64.12
C TYR A 214 -29.27 5.93 -64.47
#